data_AF-A0A7C3L734-F1
#
_entry.id   AF-A0A7C3L734-F1
#
_cell.length_a   1.000
_cell.length_b   1.000
_cell.length_c   1.000
_cell.angle_alpha   90.00
_cell.angle_beta   90.00
_cell.angle_gamma   90.00
#
_symmetry.space_group_name_H-M   'P 1'
#
loop_
_entity.id
_entity.type
_entity.pdbx_description
1 polymer ?
#
loop_
_entity_poly.entity_id
_entity_poly.type
_entity_poly.pdbx_seq_one_letter_code
_entity_poly.pdbx_strand_id
1 'polypeptide(L)'
;MIKRHNTLKTLNWFAAGLALLVSGCASMPNFPVFGSKPPPVAANKTTGPPPAAAVPEGAESTIHPPPPPTESPFQAPAETNIQAAGKPRPGNNQLPKAESAEPGLPIAAESWPLVLKFNQERLKWYQGKSRIWQQLHADLTETTAIPMPPEFNDCLNQTAALIRGYEAAANQTKVAPSAGELYRLDINYLASDCEQIRAQSADALKAGIKKWRQTAKREAASRVRGYLQQNHPQQAVQAYTDFINLYGPKAVDADLSKAYELALKRLGRFREAAALLSEPGHKKGIEDEISRADLLMAAGSDEEAKTLYKELSQKIAQTLQYQEWAKNQLSIINQDQNSDLFPVYIKLLGAYYRADTHQTAKNLKSELAQIQAVGSDAMRANAVFMAKKMAAVTAQWRQRQLNRLDELLAGGEFTKAGVLLDQLSSLLSPEEVTNQRQRIKEAVDNARQQQIIEQKRQTDKEWRQALDLLDRQKYKAAIGVLKGLLNTTYGPEAEKKLAAASNMAAEAMRREAAALFLKAGRTADPLTVEKMMLQARDLLRQAIVEYPDVKIIDKIKQNLRALDKQLNKFTRHQ
;
A
#
# COMPACT_ATOMS: atom_id res chain seq x y z
N MET A 1 30.87 -19.22 20.95
CA MET A 1 29.79 -18.87 21.88
C MET A 1 28.89 -17.82 21.26
N ILE A 2 27.83 -18.23 20.55
CA ILE A 2 26.77 -17.32 20.06
C ILE A 2 25.44 -18.07 20.26
N LYS A 3 24.62 -17.58 21.20
CA LYS A 3 23.30 -18.14 21.53
C LYS A 3 22.30 -17.78 20.42
N ARG A 4 21.74 -18.78 19.75
CA ARG A 4 20.53 -18.65 18.92
C ARG A 4 19.31 -18.86 19.81
N HIS A 5 18.43 -17.86 19.88
CA HIS A 5 17.10 -18.02 20.46
C HIS A 5 16.14 -18.61 19.41
N ASN A 6 15.62 -19.79 19.73
CA ASN A 6 14.47 -20.41 19.09
C ASN A 6 13.18 -19.78 19.62
N THR A 7 12.33 -19.29 18.73
CA THR A 7 10.91 -19.02 19.01
C THR A 7 10.07 -19.61 17.89
N LEU A 8 9.67 -20.87 18.07
CA LEU A 8 8.62 -21.57 17.34
C LEU A 8 7.51 -21.89 18.35
N LYS A 9 6.50 -21.02 18.43
CA LYS A 9 5.20 -21.29 19.08
C LYS A 9 4.13 -20.48 18.36
N THR A 10 3.33 -21.17 17.54
CA THR A 10 1.86 -21.06 17.41
C THR A 10 1.41 -21.59 16.05
N LEU A 11 1.14 -22.89 15.97
CA LEU A 11 0.24 -23.47 14.97
C LEU A 11 -0.44 -24.67 15.65
N ASN A 12 -1.57 -24.40 16.31
CA ASN A 12 -2.37 -25.46 16.90
C ASN A 12 -3.84 -25.03 17.09
N TRP A 13 -4.53 -24.68 16.01
CA TRP A 13 -5.98 -24.45 16.02
C TRP A 13 -6.57 -24.83 14.64
N PHE A 14 -6.70 -26.12 14.35
CA PHE A 14 -7.57 -26.65 13.27
C PHE A 14 -7.71 -28.18 13.42
N ALA A 15 -8.24 -28.67 14.54
CA ALA A 15 -8.63 -30.09 14.68
C ALA A 15 -9.53 -30.30 15.91
N ALA A 16 -10.71 -29.68 15.95
CA ALA A 16 -11.78 -30.09 16.86
C ALA A 16 -13.11 -29.51 16.37
N GLY A 17 -13.89 -30.28 15.62
CA GLY A 17 -15.21 -29.83 15.18
C GLY A 17 -15.89 -30.60 14.06
N LEU A 18 -15.59 -31.89 13.85
CA LEU A 18 -16.35 -32.68 12.88
C LEU A 18 -16.42 -34.18 13.24
N ALA A 19 -16.93 -34.46 14.44
CA ALA A 19 -17.30 -35.81 14.85
C ALA A 19 -18.50 -35.72 15.80
N LEU A 20 -19.69 -35.51 15.24
CA LEU A 20 -21.00 -35.83 15.81
C LEU A 20 -22.07 -35.39 14.79
N LEU A 21 -22.57 -36.33 13.98
CA LEU A 21 -23.91 -36.41 13.38
C LEU A 21 -23.91 -37.36 12.16
N VAL A 22 -23.85 -38.66 12.42
CA VAL A 22 -24.41 -39.67 11.51
C VAL A 22 -25.15 -40.70 12.36
N SER A 23 -26.41 -40.41 12.66
CA SER A 23 -27.44 -41.42 12.93
C SER A 23 -28.79 -40.74 12.73
N GLY A 24 -29.46 -41.12 11.65
CA GLY A 24 -30.75 -40.54 11.26
C GLY A 24 -31.14 -41.03 9.88
N CYS A 25 -31.65 -42.26 9.82
CA CYS A 25 -32.32 -42.81 8.64
C CYS A 25 -33.50 -41.91 8.24
N ALA A 26 -33.53 -41.48 6.97
CA ALA A 26 -34.77 -41.10 6.29
C ALA A 26 -34.60 -41.32 4.78
N SER A 27 -35.54 -42.07 4.23
CA SER A 27 -35.66 -42.49 2.83
C SER A 27 -35.74 -41.30 1.87
N MET A 28 -34.91 -41.29 0.82
CA MET A 28 -35.06 -40.35 -0.30
C MET A 28 -36.03 -40.91 -1.36
N PRO A 29 -36.91 -40.09 -1.95
CA PRO A 29 -37.66 -40.46 -3.13
C PRO A 29 -36.80 -40.32 -4.40
N ASN A 30 -36.97 -41.28 -5.33
CA ASN A 30 -36.40 -41.24 -6.67
C ASN A 30 -36.95 -40.05 -7.47
N PHE A 31 -36.06 -39.19 -8.00
CA PHE A 31 -36.37 -38.24 -9.05
C PHE A 31 -36.08 -38.85 -10.43
N PRO A 32 -36.98 -38.73 -11.42
CA PRO A 32 -36.73 -39.23 -12.76
C PRO A 32 -35.76 -38.33 -13.55
N VAL A 33 -34.88 -38.99 -14.29
CA VAL A 33 -33.95 -38.43 -15.27
C VAL A 33 -34.75 -37.87 -16.45
N PHE A 34 -34.73 -36.55 -16.66
CA PHE A 34 -35.29 -35.94 -17.87
C PHE A 34 -34.32 -36.10 -19.05
N GLY A 35 -34.71 -36.96 -20.00
CA GLY A 35 -34.09 -37.08 -21.30
C GLY A 35 -34.42 -35.89 -22.20
N SER A 36 -33.39 -35.37 -22.85
CA SER A 36 -33.43 -34.31 -23.84
C SER A 36 -34.08 -34.76 -25.15
N LYS A 37 -35.19 -34.09 -25.53
CA LYS A 37 -35.67 -34.01 -26.93
C LYS A 37 -35.81 -32.52 -27.32
N PRO A 38 -35.44 -32.14 -28.55
CA PRO A 38 -35.58 -30.76 -29.02
C PRO A 38 -37.04 -30.45 -29.41
N PRO A 39 -37.51 -29.20 -29.26
CA PRO A 39 -38.83 -28.80 -29.72
C PRO A 39 -38.85 -28.47 -31.22
N PRO A 40 -39.99 -28.71 -31.91
CA PRO A 40 -40.20 -28.27 -33.27
C PRO A 40 -40.69 -26.80 -33.34
N VAL A 41 -40.64 -26.31 -34.58
CA VAL A 41 -40.81 -24.94 -35.06
C VAL A 41 -42.21 -24.36 -34.81
N ALA A 42 -42.22 -23.03 -34.71
CA ALA A 42 -43.32 -22.12 -34.45
C ALA A 42 -44.55 -22.23 -35.37
N ALA A 43 -45.71 -21.91 -34.81
CA ALA A 43 -46.85 -21.35 -35.53
C ALA A 43 -47.50 -20.23 -34.69
N ASN A 44 -47.58 -19.05 -35.30
CA ASN A 44 -48.30 -17.86 -34.85
C ASN A 44 -49.76 -18.15 -34.48
N LYS A 45 -50.24 -17.52 -33.40
CA LYS A 45 -51.61 -16.99 -33.35
C LYS A 45 -51.77 -15.85 -32.35
N THR A 46 -52.56 -14.90 -32.80
CA THR A 46 -52.75 -13.53 -32.37
C THR A 46 -53.81 -13.39 -31.27
N THR A 47 -53.73 -12.24 -30.59
CA THR A 47 -54.82 -11.41 -30.01
C THR A 47 -55.63 -11.90 -28.80
N GLY A 48 -55.61 -11.06 -27.76
CA GLY A 48 -56.70 -10.92 -26.79
C GLY A 48 -56.22 -10.38 -25.43
N PRO A 49 -56.59 -9.15 -25.01
CA PRO A 49 -56.30 -8.67 -23.66
C PRO A 49 -57.37 -9.16 -22.68
N PRO A 50 -57.03 -9.57 -21.44
CA PRO A 50 -58.02 -9.77 -20.42
C PRO A 50 -58.34 -8.47 -19.65
N PRO A 51 -59.55 -8.39 -19.05
CA PRO A 51 -60.23 -7.14 -18.73
C PRO A 51 -59.87 -6.57 -17.34
N ALA A 52 -60.14 -5.28 -17.20
CA ALA A 52 -60.23 -4.58 -15.94
C ALA A 52 -61.52 -4.95 -15.19
N ALA A 53 -61.38 -5.34 -13.91
CA ALA A 53 -62.40 -5.37 -12.85
C ALA A 53 -61.68 -5.81 -11.56
N ALA A 54 -61.96 -5.34 -10.35
CA ALA A 54 -62.89 -4.36 -9.83
C ALA A 54 -62.33 -3.87 -8.48
N VAL A 55 -62.67 -2.64 -8.13
CA VAL A 55 -62.44 -2.05 -6.81
C VAL A 55 -63.50 -2.59 -5.82
N PRO A 56 -63.13 -2.96 -4.58
CA PRO A 56 -64.06 -2.87 -3.46
C PRO A 56 -63.76 -1.60 -2.64
N GLU A 57 -64.74 -0.70 -2.65
CA GLU A 57 -64.96 0.31 -1.61
C GLU A 57 -65.25 -0.35 -0.26
N GLY A 58 -64.83 0.31 0.82
CA GLY A 58 -65.53 0.25 2.09
C GLY A 58 -64.94 -0.65 3.18
N ALA A 59 -63.93 -0.13 3.90
CA ALA A 59 -63.77 -0.39 5.33
C ALA A 59 -63.01 0.77 5.98
N GLU A 60 -63.75 1.66 6.66
CA GLU A 60 -63.20 2.63 7.59
C GLU A 60 -62.41 1.90 8.69
N SER A 61 -61.08 1.96 8.61
CA SER A 61 -60.21 1.57 9.71
C SER A 61 -60.00 2.79 10.60
N THR A 62 -60.71 2.81 11.71
CA THR A 62 -60.46 3.72 12.84
C THR A 62 -59.06 3.43 13.39
N ILE A 63 -58.11 4.29 13.07
CA ILE A 63 -56.75 4.26 13.62
C ILE A 63 -56.84 4.73 15.08
N HIS A 64 -56.88 3.78 16.02
CA HIS A 64 -56.55 4.07 17.41
C HIS A 64 -55.03 4.25 17.54
N PRO A 65 -54.54 5.29 18.24
CA PRO A 65 -53.12 5.39 18.59
C PRO A 65 -52.72 4.20 19.48
N PRO A 66 -51.50 3.64 19.31
CA PRO A 66 -51.03 2.56 20.16
C PRO A 66 -50.99 3.02 21.63
N PRO A 67 -51.34 2.14 22.59
CA PRO A 67 -51.17 2.46 24.00
C PRO A 67 -49.69 2.76 24.30
N PRO A 68 -49.39 3.69 25.22
CA PRO A 68 -48.02 3.88 25.68
C PRO A 68 -47.46 2.55 26.20
N PRO A 69 -46.17 2.25 25.98
CA PRO A 69 -45.58 1.02 26.46
C PRO A 69 -45.74 0.97 27.99
N THR A 70 -46.38 -0.10 28.46
CA THR A 70 -46.50 -0.42 29.87
C THR A 70 -45.10 -0.45 30.47
N GLU A 71 -44.84 0.45 31.43
CA GLU A 71 -43.61 0.44 32.22
C GLU A 71 -43.48 -0.93 32.88
N SER A 72 -42.56 -1.74 32.36
CA SER A 72 -42.11 -2.93 33.05
C SER A 72 -41.30 -2.43 34.26
N PRO A 73 -41.62 -2.88 35.49
CA PRO A 73 -40.93 -2.39 36.68
C PRO A 73 -39.45 -2.76 36.57
N PHE A 74 -38.63 -1.71 36.52
CA PHE A 74 -37.18 -1.79 36.56
C PHE A 74 -36.78 -2.41 37.91
N GLN A 75 -36.63 -3.74 37.96
CA GLN A 75 -35.98 -4.39 39.09
C GLN A 75 -34.48 -4.09 38.99
N ALA A 76 -34.04 -3.14 39.82
CA ALA A 76 -32.63 -2.87 40.04
C ALA A 76 -31.92 -4.20 40.42
N PRO A 77 -30.78 -4.54 39.80
CA PRO A 77 -30.02 -5.70 40.22
C PRO A 77 -29.50 -5.47 41.64
N ALA A 78 -29.68 -6.50 42.47
CA ALA A 78 -29.28 -6.53 43.88
C ALA A 78 -27.88 -5.96 44.10
N GLU A 79 -27.78 -5.07 45.08
CA GLU A 79 -26.54 -4.47 45.59
C GLU A 79 -25.52 -5.56 45.87
N THR A 80 -24.51 -5.67 45.02
CA THR A 80 -23.36 -6.50 45.30
C THR A 80 -22.52 -5.74 46.31
N ASN A 81 -22.56 -6.20 47.56
CA ASN A 81 -21.81 -5.69 48.69
C ASN A 81 -20.31 -5.79 48.41
N ILE A 82 -19.73 -4.73 47.83
CA ILE A 82 -18.28 -4.57 47.72
C ILE A 82 -17.80 -4.07 49.07
N GLN A 83 -17.34 -4.98 49.91
CA GLN A 83 -16.50 -4.65 51.06
C GLN A 83 -15.26 -3.92 50.56
N ALA A 84 -15.27 -2.59 50.72
CA ALA A 84 -14.09 -1.77 50.55
C ALA A 84 -13.09 -2.14 51.66
N ALA A 85 -12.04 -2.84 51.28
CA ALA A 85 -10.86 -3.05 52.11
C ALA A 85 -10.30 -1.65 52.48
N GLY A 86 -10.43 -1.29 53.76
CA GLY A 86 -9.96 -0.03 54.31
C GLY A 86 -8.46 0.11 54.08
N LYS A 87 -8.09 1.04 53.19
CA LYS A 87 -6.76 1.64 53.24
C LYS A 87 -6.72 2.59 54.44
N PRO A 88 -5.62 2.61 55.21
CA PRO A 88 -5.49 3.51 56.34
C PRO A 88 -5.56 4.96 55.83
N ARG A 89 -6.41 5.76 56.47
CA ARG A 89 -6.38 7.23 56.39
C ARG A 89 -4.91 7.67 56.52
N PRO A 90 -4.33 8.44 55.58
CA PRO A 90 -3.11 9.17 55.90
C PRO A 90 -3.45 10.04 57.11
N GLY A 91 -2.59 9.93 58.12
CA GLY A 91 -2.82 10.46 59.45
C GLY A 91 -3.33 11.89 59.42
N ASN A 92 -4.22 12.17 60.36
CA ASN A 92 -4.60 13.50 60.79
C ASN A 92 -3.32 14.27 61.14
N ASN A 93 -2.65 14.85 60.14
CA ASN A 93 -1.66 15.90 60.32
C ASN A 93 -2.47 17.13 60.75
N GLN A 94 -2.93 17.09 62.01
CA GLN A 94 -3.14 18.32 62.76
C GLN A 94 -1.82 19.05 62.70
N LEU A 95 -1.73 20.02 61.78
CA LEU A 95 -0.68 21.03 61.85
C LEU A 95 -0.66 21.54 63.30
N PRO A 96 0.53 21.73 63.89
CA PRO A 96 0.65 22.25 65.24
C PRO A 96 -0.27 23.46 65.38
N LYS A 97 -1.10 23.43 66.42
CA LYS A 97 -2.01 24.52 66.79
C LYS A 97 -1.14 25.77 66.86
N ALA A 98 -1.29 26.66 65.88
CA ALA A 98 -0.48 27.87 65.77
C ALA A 98 -0.64 28.65 67.07
N GLU A 99 0.43 28.65 67.86
CA GLU A 99 0.68 29.63 68.89
C GLU A 99 0.51 31.00 68.24
N SER A 100 -0.30 31.84 68.87
CA SER A 100 -0.75 33.14 68.38
C SER A 100 0.33 33.86 67.56
N ALA A 101 0.11 33.96 66.26
CA ALA A 101 1.00 34.71 65.38
C ALA A 101 1.14 36.14 65.93
N GLU A 102 2.38 36.52 66.27
CA GLU A 102 2.71 37.92 66.52
C GLU A 102 2.17 38.78 65.36
N PRO A 103 1.67 40.00 65.64
CA PRO A 103 1.18 40.90 64.61
C PRO A 103 2.27 41.07 63.55
N GLY A 104 2.00 40.54 62.35
CA GLY A 104 2.96 40.49 61.26
C GLY A 104 3.57 41.87 61.03
N LEU A 105 4.90 41.90 60.93
CA LEU A 105 5.66 43.09 60.57
C LEU A 105 4.96 43.80 59.39
N PRO A 106 4.76 45.13 59.47
CA PRO A 106 4.09 45.86 58.40
C PRO A 106 4.81 45.61 57.09
N ILE A 107 4.07 45.09 56.11
CA ILE A 107 4.55 44.91 54.74
C ILE A 107 5.01 46.29 54.27
N ALA A 108 6.30 46.45 53.96
CA ALA A 108 6.84 47.72 53.50
C ALA A 108 6.03 48.18 52.26
N ALA A 109 5.62 49.45 52.24
CA ALA A 109 4.74 50.01 51.21
C ALA A 109 5.22 49.74 49.77
N GLU A 110 6.54 49.59 49.59
CA GLU A 110 7.20 49.27 48.32
C GLU A 110 6.91 47.87 47.77
N SER A 111 6.48 46.92 48.62
CA SER A 111 6.17 45.53 48.22
C SER A 111 4.70 45.30 47.87
N TRP A 112 3.82 46.30 48.07
CA TRP A 112 2.39 46.20 47.81
C TRP A 112 2.01 45.84 46.36
N PRO A 113 2.66 46.38 45.31
CA PRO A 113 2.35 46.01 43.93
C PRO A 113 2.60 44.53 43.62
N LEU A 114 3.63 43.93 44.26
CA LEU A 114 3.95 42.52 44.09
C LEU A 114 2.90 41.62 44.77
N VAL A 115 2.45 41.98 45.97
CA VAL A 115 1.40 41.26 46.70
C VAL A 115 0.07 41.32 45.94
N LEU A 116 -0.29 42.49 45.41
CA LEU A 116 -1.51 42.66 44.62
C LEU A 116 -1.48 41.79 43.36
N LYS A 117 -0.36 41.81 42.63
CA LYS A 117 -0.18 40.98 41.43
C LYS A 117 -0.28 39.48 41.76
N PHE A 118 0.37 39.03 42.83
CA PHE A 118 0.29 37.64 43.28
C PHE A 118 -1.15 37.22 43.59
N ASN A 119 -1.91 38.04 44.32
CA ASN A 119 -3.31 37.75 44.65
C ASN A 119 -4.21 37.64 43.41
N GLN A 120 -4.01 38.52 42.42
CA GLN A 120 -4.74 38.48 41.15
C GLN A 120 -4.44 37.20 40.36
N GLU A 121 -3.18 36.78 40.32
CA GLU A 121 -2.77 35.54 39.65
C GLU A 121 -3.36 34.30 40.33
N ARG A 122 -3.32 34.23 41.68
CA ARG A 122 -3.96 33.14 42.45
C ARG A 122 -5.47 33.12 42.27
N LEU A 123 -6.14 34.28 42.30
CA LEU A 123 -7.58 34.39 42.05
C LEU A 123 -7.95 33.79 40.70
N LYS A 124 -7.26 34.20 39.64
CA LYS A 124 -7.47 33.68 38.28
C LYS A 124 -7.25 32.17 38.20
N TRP A 125 -6.25 31.66 38.91
CA TRP A 125 -5.97 30.22 38.96
C TRP A 125 -7.13 29.43 39.59
N TYR A 126 -7.62 29.85 40.76
CA TYR A 126 -8.73 29.19 41.44
C TYR A 126 -10.07 29.33 40.71
N GLN A 127 -10.33 30.47 40.05
CA GLN A 127 -11.48 30.61 39.14
C GLN A 127 -11.42 29.62 37.98
N GLY A 128 -10.23 29.34 37.44
CA GLY A 128 -10.03 28.27 36.47
C GLY A 128 -10.38 26.89 37.03
N LYS A 129 -9.91 26.57 38.24
CA LYS A 129 -10.22 25.31 38.92
C LYS A 129 -11.70 25.14 39.21
N SER A 130 -12.37 26.18 39.69
CA SER A 130 -13.80 26.15 40.00
C SER A 130 -14.66 25.84 38.77
N ARG A 131 -14.35 26.41 37.60
CA ARG A 131 -15.05 26.06 36.35
C ARG A 131 -14.94 24.58 36.00
N ILE A 132 -13.76 23.98 36.19
CA ILE A 132 -13.56 22.53 35.95
C ILE A 132 -14.39 21.71 36.92
N TRP A 133 -14.40 22.06 38.20
CA TRP A 133 -15.21 21.39 39.21
C TRP A 133 -16.71 21.51 38.94
N GLN A 134 -17.19 22.69 38.55
CA GLN A 134 -18.59 22.92 38.22
C GLN A 134 -19.03 22.12 36.98
N GLN A 135 -18.20 22.07 35.94
CA GLN A 135 -18.49 21.23 34.77
C GLN A 135 -18.57 19.75 35.15
N LEU A 136 -17.59 19.26 35.93
CA LEU A 136 -17.58 17.87 36.37
C LEU A 136 -18.77 17.54 37.26
N HIS A 137 -19.20 18.46 38.12
CA HIS A 137 -20.41 18.33 38.93
C HIS A 137 -21.65 18.19 38.04
N ALA A 138 -21.79 19.06 37.04
CA ALA A 138 -22.91 19.01 36.08
C ALA A 138 -22.93 17.68 35.33
N ASP A 139 -21.80 17.25 34.78
CA ASP A 139 -21.67 15.99 34.03
C ASP A 139 -22.00 14.76 34.88
N LEU A 140 -21.56 14.75 36.16
CA LEU A 140 -21.88 13.68 37.12
C LEU A 140 -23.36 13.68 37.51
N THR A 141 -23.97 14.86 37.64
CA THR A 141 -25.39 14.98 37.99
C THR A 141 -26.31 14.56 36.84
N GLU A 142 -25.95 14.93 35.61
CA GLU A 142 -26.67 14.50 34.40
C GLU A 142 -26.56 12.98 34.21
N THR A 143 -25.41 12.40 34.57
CA THR A 143 -25.19 10.95 34.51
C THR A 143 -25.62 10.28 35.82
N THR A 144 -26.93 10.10 36.04
CA THR A 144 -27.54 9.51 37.26
C THR A 144 -26.98 8.15 37.70
N ALA A 145 -26.20 7.49 36.84
CA ALA A 145 -25.57 6.18 37.09
C ALA A 145 -24.21 6.25 37.82
N ILE A 146 -23.67 7.43 38.15
CA ILE A 146 -22.32 7.57 38.71
C ILE A 146 -22.40 8.28 40.07
N PRO A 147 -22.12 7.58 41.18
CA PRO A 147 -22.15 8.21 42.50
C PRO A 147 -21.01 9.22 42.63
N MET A 148 -21.35 10.41 43.14
CA MET A 148 -20.37 11.44 43.45
C MET A 148 -19.60 11.07 44.73
N PRO A 149 -18.26 11.23 44.78
CA PRO A 149 -17.52 11.02 46.02
C PRO A 149 -18.03 11.94 47.13
N PRO A 150 -18.11 11.48 48.38
CA PRO A 150 -18.64 12.30 49.48
C PRO A 150 -17.82 13.58 49.71
N GLU A 151 -16.50 13.54 49.43
CA GLU A 151 -15.58 14.68 49.58
C GLU A 151 -15.64 15.68 48.41
N PHE A 152 -16.39 15.40 47.34
CA PHE A 152 -16.45 16.25 46.15
C PHE A 152 -16.98 17.65 46.47
N ASN A 153 -18.03 17.73 47.28
CA ASN A 153 -18.63 18.99 47.72
C ASN A 153 -17.69 19.79 48.64
N ASP A 154 -16.90 19.11 49.46
CA ASP A 154 -15.90 19.75 50.31
C ASP A 154 -14.84 20.45 49.46
N CYS A 155 -14.39 19.81 48.37
CA CYS A 155 -13.43 20.40 47.44
C CYS A 155 -13.99 21.59 46.65
N LEU A 156 -15.25 21.52 46.24
CA LEU A 156 -15.97 22.67 45.68
C LEU A 156 -16.02 23.84 46.66
N ASN A 157 -16.37 23.57 47.91
CA ASN A 157 -16.47 24.58 48.97
C ASN A 157 -15.11 25.21 49.30
N GLN A 158 -14.04 24.40 49.38
CA GLN A 158 -12.68 24.89 49.59
C GLN A 158 -12.22 25.81 48.44
N THR A 159 -12.49 25.41 47.19
CA THR A 159 -12.17 26.24 46.01
C THR A 159 -12.95 27.57 46.05
N ALA A 160 -14.24 27.53 46.40
CA ALA A 160 -15.05 28.74 46.52
C ALA A 160 -14.59 29.67 47.65
N ALA A 161 -14.16 29.11 48.79
CA ALA A 161 -13.59 29.89 49.89
C ALA A 161 -12.29 30.60 49.47
N LEU A 162 -11.42 29.93 48.70
CA LEU A 162 -10.20 30.52 48.15
C LEU A 162 -10.46 31.65 47.17
N ILE A 163 -11.45 31.48 46.27
CA ILE A 163 -11.86 32.55 45.34
C ILE A 163 -12.32 33.78 46.12
N ARG A 164 -13.24 33.63 47.07
CA ARG A 164 -13.73 34.75 47.89
C ARG A 164 -12.61 35.43 48.66
N GLY A 165 -11.70 34.65 49.23
CA GLY A 165 -10.55 35.16 49.98
C GLY A 165 -9.61 35.99 49.11
N TYR A 166 -9.17 35.45 47.97
CA TYR A 166 -8.27 36.16 47.05
C TYR A 166 -8.94 37.34 46.35
N GLU A 167 -10.24 37.28 46.08
CA GLU A 167 -11.02 38.40 45.55
C GLU A 167 -11.10 39.55 46.56
N ALA A 168 -11.41 39.25 47.83
CA ALA A 168 -11.46 40.26 48.90
C ALA A 168 -10.10 40.95 49.11
N ALA A 169 -8.99 40.20 49.00
CA ALA A 169 -7.63 40.73 49.10
C ALA A 169 -7.17 41.49 47.85
N ALA A 170 -7.51 41.03 46.65
CA ALA A 170 -7.21 41.75 45.40
C ALA A 170 -7.94 43.09 45.32
N ASN A 171 -9.16 43.17 45.88
CA ASN A 171 -9.97 44.38 45.93
C ASN A 171 -9.71 45.26 47.17
N GLN A 172 -8.76 44.86 48.04
CA GLN A 172 -8.37 45.59 49.26
C GLN A 172 -9.57 45.92 50.18
N THR A 173 -10.51 44.99 50.30
CA THR A 173 -11.69 45.21 51.14
C THR A 173 -11.32 45.24 52.63
N LYS A 174 -12.02 46.03 53.45
CA LYS A 174 -11.79 46.10 54.91
C LYS A 174 -11.98 44.77 55.64
N VAL A 175 -12.61 43.79 54.98
CA VAL A 175 -12.91 42.45 55.50
C VAL A 175 -12.03 41.38 54.80
N ALA A 176 -10.97 41.80 54.10
CA ALA A 176 -10.04 40.87 53.49
C ALA A 176 -9.34 40.03 54.57
N PRO A 177 -9.25 38.70 54.41
CA PRO A 177 -8.46 37.88 55.32
C PRO A 177 -7.00 38.35 55.31
N SER A 178 -6.32 38.17 56.43
CA SER A 178 -4.88 38.43 56.49
C SER A 178 -4.12 37.54 55.48
N ALA A 179 -2.95 37.99 55.03
CA ALA A 179 -2.13 37.21 54.11
C ALA A 179 -1.84 35.79 54.66
N GLY A 180 -1.58 35.67 55.96
CA GLY A 180 -1.38 34.39 56.65
C GLY A 180 -2.61 33.48 56.60
N GLU A 181 -3.82 34.01 56.74
CA GLU A 181 -5.06 33.24 56.62
C GLU A 181 -5.30 32.74 55.19
N LEU A 182 -5.04 33.58 54.18
CA LEU A 182 -5.12 33.17 52.78
C LEU A 182 -4.10 32.08 52.45
N TYR A 183 -2.85 32.25 52.88
CA TYR A 183 -1.84 31.20 52.68
C TYR A 183 -2.20 29.90 53.38
N ARG A 184 -2.83 29.95 54.55
CA ARG A 184 -3.31 28.74 55.22
C ARG A 184 -4.41 28.04 54.43
N LEU A 185 -5.40 28.78 53.91
CA LEU A 185 -6.44 28.21 53.03
C LEU A 185 -5.81 27.60 51.76
N ASP A 186 -4.83 28.29 51.20
CA ASP A 186 -4.12 27.90 49.98
C ASP A 186 -3.35 26.60 50.18
N ILE A 187 -2.54 26.54 51.23
CA ILE A 187 -1.79 25.35 51.66
C ILE A 187 -2.74 24.21 51.97
N ASN A 188 -3.84 24.45 52.69
CA ASN A 188 -4.81 23.41 53.02
C ASN A 188 -5.43 22.79 51.77
N TYR A 189 -5.80 23.60 50.77
CA TYR A 189 -6.31 23.07 49.50
C TYR A 189 -5.21 22.31 48.74
N LEU A 190 -4.00 22.86 48.64
CA LEU A 190 -2.89 22.22 47.93
C LEU A 190 -2.44 20.92 48.58
N ALA A 191 -2.55 20.81 49.90
CA ALA A 191 -2.24 19.62 50.69
C ALA A 191 -3.42 18.64 50.78
N SER A 192 -4.62 19.05 50.38
CA SER A 192 -5.80 18.18 50.34
C SER A 192 -5.78 17.23 49.14
N ASP A 193 -6.61 16.20 49.19
CA ASP A 193 -6.79 15.26 48.08
C ASP A 193 -7.68 15.83 46.94
N CYS A 194 -8.01 17.12 46.93
CA CYS A 194 -9.00 17.66 46.00
C CYS A 194 -8.61 17.46 44.53
N GLU A 195 -7.34 17.63 44.14
CA GLU A 195 -6.93 17.33 42.76
C GLU A 195 -7.03 15.84 42.43
N GLN A 196 -6.76 14.96 43.39
CA GLN A 196 -6.92 13.52 43.23
C GLN A 196 -8.40 13.14 43.11
N ILE A 197 -9.26 13.68 43.97
CA ILE A 197 -10.73 13.47 43.93
C ILE A 197 -11.29 13.94 42.59
N ARG A 198 -10.84 15.10 42.08
CA ARG A 198 -11.23 15.60 40.75
C ARG A 198 -10.84 14.64 39.63
N ALA A 199 -9.59 14.17 39.65
CA ALA A 199 -9.10 13.23 38.64
C ALA A 199 -9.87 11.90 38.69
N GLN A 200 -10.05 11.33 39.90
CA GLN A 200 -10.82 10.10 40.11
C GLN A 200 -12.28 10.26 39.65
N SER A 201 -12.90 11.40 39.93
CA SER A 201 -14.27 11.70 39.52
C SER A 201 -14.41 11.81 38.00
N ALA A 202 -13.44 12.43 37.32
CA ALA A 202 -13.41 12.49 35.85
C ALA A 202 -13.19 11.09 35.22
N ASP A 203 -12.34 10.27 35.83
CA ASP A 203 -12.13 8.88 35.39
C ASP A 203 -13.37 8.01 35.63
N ALA A 204 -14.04 8.18 36.78
CA ALA A 204 -15.30 7.52 37.09
C ALA A 204 -16.40 7.92 36.11
N LEU A 205 -16.52 9.21 35.78
CA LEU A 205 -17.42 9.73 34.74
C LEU A 205 -17.17 9.05 33.39
N LYS A 206 -15.92 9.06 32.93
CA LYS A 206 -15.53 8.42 31.66
C LYS A 206 -15.82 6.92 31.64
N ALA A 207 -15.53 6.22 32.73
CA ALA A 207 -15.80 4.79 32.88
C ALA A 207 -17.32 4.51 32.91
N GLY A 208 -18.10 5.32 33.62
CA GLY A 208 -19.54 5.20 33.72
C GLY A 208 -20.24 5.47 32.39
N ILE A 209 -19.87 6.53 31.66
CA ILE A 209 -20.38 6.80 30.29
C ILE A 209 -20.07 5.62 29.37
N LYS A 210 -18.85 5.07 29.44
CA LYS A 210 -18.48 3.89 28.64
C LYS A 210 -19.36 2.68 28.99
N LYS A 211 -19.56 2.40 30.28
CA LYS A 211 -20.42 1.30 30.76
C LYS A 211 -21.87 1.50 30.34
N TRP A 212 -22.42 2.71 30.51
CA TRP A 212 -23.77 3.07 30.09
C TRP A 212 -23.95 2.88 28.58
N ARG A 213 -23.02 3.38 27.75
CA ARG A 213 -23.05 3.16 26.29
C ARG A 213 -23.04 1.68 25.93
N GLN A 214 -22.27 0.85 26.63
CA GLN A 214 -22.26 -0.60 26.41
C GLN A 214 -23.57 -1.27 26.81
N THR A 215 -24.20 -0.85 27.91
CA THR A 215 -25.51 -1.36 28.32
C THR A 215 -26.60 -0.92 27.36
N ALA A 216 -26.69 0.38 27.03
CA ALA A 216 -27.65 0.92 26.08
C ALA A 216 -27.50 0.27 24.68
N LYS A 217 -26.26 0.00 24.26
CA LYS A 217 -25.98 -0.77 23.04
C LYS A 217 -26.56 -2.20 23.12
N ARG A 218 -26.32 -2.93 24.22
CA ARG A 218 -26.84 -4.29 24.41
C ARG A 218 -28.37 -4.32 24.43
N GLU A 219 -29.00 -3.37 25.11
CA GLU A 219 -30.46 -3.24 25.15
C GLU A 219 -31.04 -2.92 23.77
N ALA A 220 -30.43 -1.99 23.03
CA ALA A 220 -30.84 -1.68 21.67
C ALA A 220 -30.72 -2.90 20.73
N ALA A 221 -29.64 -3.67 20.81
CA ALA A 221 -29.51 -4.93 20.08
C ALA A 221 -30.56 -5.97 20.51
N SER A 222 -30.87 -6.05 21.81
CA SER A 222 -31.91 -6.95 22.33
C SER A 222 -33.30 -6.59 21.81
N ARG A 223 -33.60 -5.31 21.58
CA ARG A 223 -34.89 -4.89 20.98
C ARG A 223 -35.07 -5.43 19.56
N VAL A 224 -34.02 -5.39 18.73
CA VAL A 224 -34.06 -5.98 17.37
C VAL A 224 -34.42 -7.47 17.44
N ARG A 225 -33.75 -8.21 18.33
CA ARG A 225 -34.01 -9.65 18.53
C ARG A 225 -35.40 -9.91 19.09
N GLY A 226 -35.85 -9.10 20.05
CA GLY A 226 -37.18 -9.20 20.67
C GLY A 226 -38.29 -9.03 19.65
N TYR A 227 -38.22 -8.01 18.79
CA TYR A 227 -39.19 -7.83 17.71
C TYR A 227 -39.22 -9.03 16.76
N LEU A 228 -38.07 -9.60 16.43
CA LEU A 228 -38.00 -10.77 15.57
C LEU A 228 -38.60 -12.03 16.20
N GLN A 229 -38.38 -12.25 17.50
CA GLN A 229 -38.98 -13.35 18.27
C GLN A 229 -40.50 -13.23 18.34
N GLN A 230 -41.02 -12.00 18.42
CA GLN A 230 -42.45 -11.71 18.40
C GLN A 230 -43.06 -11.69 16.98
N ASN A 231 -42.28 -12.08 15.96
CA ASN A 231 -42.68 -12.05 14.56
C ASN A 231 -43.10 -10.66 14.02
N HIS A 232 -42.38 -9.63 14.45
CA HIS A 232 -42.52 -8.23 14.04
C HIS A 232 -41.31 -7.78 13.20
N PRO A 233 -41.12 -8.31 11.97
CA PRO A 233 -39.89 -8.10 11.22
C PRO A 233 -39.70 -6.66 10.73
N GLN A 234 -40.79 -5.90 10.48
CA GLN A 234 -40.72 -4.48 10.11
C GLN A 234 -40.11 -3.65 11.25
N GLN A 235 -40.59 -3.86 12.49
CA GLN A 235 -40.06 -3.19 13.67
C GLN A 235 -38.61 -3.61 13.97
N ALA A 236 -38.26 -4.87 13.72
CA ALA A 236 -36.88 -5.34 13.86
C ALA A 236 -35.93 -4.61 12.89
N VAL A 237 -36.32 -4.42 11.63
CA VAL A 237 -35.53 -3.65 10.65
C VAL A 237 -35.41 -2.18 11.08
N GLN A 238 -36.48 -1.54 11.52
CA GLN A 238 -36.42 -0.15 11.99
C GLN A 238 -35.49 -0.02 13.21
N ALA A 239 -35.64 -0.91 14.20
CA ALA A 239 -34.79 -0.90 15.40
C ALA A 239 -33.30 -1.15 15.06
N TYR A 240 -33.01 -1.93 14.02
CA TYR A 240 -31.64 -2.11 13.53
C TYR A 240 -31.10 -0.83 12.88
N THR A 241 -31.89 -0.17 12.04
CA THR A 241 -31.53 1.13 11.45
C THR A 241 -31.23 2.17 12.54
N ASP A 242 -32.08 2.24 13.57
CA ASP A 242 -31.87 3.14 14.71
C ASP A 242 -30.58 2.78 15.47
N PHE A 243 -30.30 1.49 15.64
CA PHE A 243 -29.06 1.02 16.24
C PHE A 243 -27.82 1.48 15.44
N ILE A 244 -27.85 1.35 14.11
CA ILE A 244 -26.75 1.80 13.23
C ILE A 244 -26.58 3.32 13.32
N ASN A 245 -27.67 4.09 13.32
CA ASN A 245 -27.61 5.54 13.42
C ASN A 245 -27.01 6.02 14.74
N LEU A 246 -27.28 5.30 15.85
CA LEU A 246 -26.79 5.65 17.18
C LEU A 246 -25.35 5.17 17.46
N TYR A 247 -24.99 3.98 17.01
CA TYR A 247 -23.74 3.32 17.40
C TYR A 247 -22.76 3.06 16.25
N GLY A 248 -23.20 3.24 15.01
CA GLY A 248 -22.43 2.99 13.79
C GLY A 248 -22.35 1.51 13.38
N PRO A 249 -21.99 1.21 12.12
CA PRO A 249 -21.95 -0.16 11.59
C PRO A 249 -20.93 -1.06 12.29
N LYS A 250 -19.82 -0.49 12.78
CA LYS A 250 -18.79 -1.24 13.53
C LYS A 250 -19.29 -1.76 14.89
N ALA A 251 -20.43 -1.27 15.36
CA ALA A 251 -21.01 -1.73 16.61
C ALA A 251 -21.84 -3.01 16.45
N VAL A 252 -22.17 -3.43 15.23
CA VAL A 252 -22.97 -4.64 14.98
C VAL A 252 -22.13 -5.89 15.28
N ASP A 253 -22.66 -6.76 16.14
CA ASP A 253 -22.11 -8.09 16.35
C ASP A 253 -22.76 -9.11 15.38
N ALA A 254 -22.16 -10.29 15.25
CA ALA A 254 -22.62 -11.33 14.32
C ALA A 254 -24.07 -11.75 14.59
N ASP A 255 -24.48 -11.82 15.86
CA ASP A 255 -25.83 -12.21 16.26
C ASP A 255 -26.87 -11.17 15.86
N LEU A 256 -26.55 -9.88 16.04
CA LEU A 256 -27.41 -8.77 15.62
C LEU A 256 -27.51 -8.70 14.09
N SER A 257 -26.40 -8.91 13.37
CA SER A 257 -26.40 -9.01 11.91
C SER A 257 -27.33 -10.14 11.42
N LYS A 258 -27.22 -11.32 12.02
CA LYS A 258 -28.05 -12.48 11.70
C LYS A 258 -29.54 -12.25 12.01
N ALA A 259 -29.85 -11.56 13.11
CA ALA A 259 -31.22 -11.17 13.43
C ALA A 259 -31.79 -10.21 12.38
N TYR A 260 -31.01 -9.22 11.94
CA TYR A 260 -31.40 -8.29 10.89
C TYR A 260 -31.59 -8.99 9.53
N GLU A 261 -30.66 -9.88 9.16
CA GLU A 261 -30.76 -10.73 7.97
C GLU A 261 -32.09 -11.51 7.95
N LEU A 262 -32.43 -12.16 9.07
CA LEU A 262 -33.66 -12.95 9.17
C LEU A 262 -34.91 -12.07 9.13
N ALA A 263 -34.87 -10.85 9.69
CA ALA A 263 -35.94 -9.87 9.54
C ALA A 263 -36.16 -9.48 8.06
N LEU A 264 -35.08 -9.20 7.32
CA LEU A 264 -35.13 -8.90 5.88
C LEU A 264 -35.70 -10.07 5.08
N LYS A 265 -35.28 -11.31 5.38
CA LYS A 265 -35.82 -12.52 4.75
C LYS A 265 -37.33 -12.65 4.95
N ARG A 266 -37.83 -12.42 6.18
CA ARG A 266 -39.28 -12.48 6.48
C ARG A 266 -40.09 -11.40 5.75
N LEU A 267 -39.47 -10.27 5.41
CA LEU A 267 -40.09 -9.20 4.63
C LEU A 267 -39.97 -9.39 3.10
N GLY A 268 -39.35 -10.49 2.64
CA GLY A 268 -39.08 -10.70 1.21
C GLY A 268 -38.01 -9.76 0.64
N ARG A 269 -37.26 -9.04 1.47
CA ARG A 269 -36.18 -8.12 1.08
C ARG A 269 -34.88 -8.90 0.81
N PHE A 270 -34.96 -9.89 -0.07
CA PHE A 270 -33.91 -10.90 -0.28
C PHE A 270 -32.59 -10.30 -0.79
N ARG A 271 -32.65 -9.28 -1.67
CA ARG A 271 -31.43 -8.62 -2.19
C ARG A 271 -30.64 -7.94 -1.07
N GLU A 272 -31.31 -7.31 -0.12
CA GLU A 272 -30.66 -6.64 1.01
C GLU A 272 -30.09 -7.67 2.01
N ALA A 273 -30.81 -8.76 2.24
CA ALA A 273 -30.29 -9.87 3.05
C ALA A 273 -29.03 -10.48 2.42
N ALA A 274 -29.02 -10.65 1.09
CA ALA A 274 -27.86 -11.14 0.35
C ALA A 274 -26.65 -10.17 0.40
N ALA A 275 -26.91 -8.86 0.42
CA ALA A 275 -25.87 -7.84 0.55
C ALA A 275 -25.16 -7.92 1.91
N LEU A 276 -25.91 -8.16 2.99
CA LEU A 276 -25.35 -8.30 4.34
C LEU A 276 -24.34 -9.45 4.42
N LEU A 277 -24.63 -10.58 3.77
CA LEU A 277 -23.72 -11.75 3.69
C LEU A 277 -22.44 -11.48 2.87
N SER A 278 -22.40 -10.37 2.12
CA SER A 278 -21.24 -9.98 1.31
C SER A 278 -20.25 -9.07 2.04
N GLU A 279 -20.65 -8.48 3.18
CA GLU A 279 -19.90 -7.43 3.87
C GLU A 279 -18.51 -7.88 4.37
N PRO A 280 -17.50 -6.99 4.36
CA PRO A 280 -16.17 -7.29 4.90
C PRO A 280 -16.24 -7.50 6.41
N GLY A 281 -16.00 -8.72 6.89
CA GLY A 281 -16.01 -9.05 8.32
C GLY A 281 -16.91 -10.23 8.68
N HIS A 282 -17.86 -10.61 7.81
CA HIS A 282 -18.50 -11.92 7.92
C HIS A 282 -17.49 -13.02 7.58
N LYS A 283 -17.35 -14.00 8.48
CA LYS A 283 -16.59 -15.22 8.20
C LYS A 283 -17.39 -16.00 7.15
N LYS A 284 -17.05 -15.84 5.88
CA LYS A 284 -17.75 -16.48 4.76
C LYS A 284 -17.55 -17.99 4.82
N GLY A 285 -18.49 -18.69 5.45
CA GLY A 285 -18.62 -20.14 5.31
C GLY A 285 -19.23 -20.50 3.96
N ILE A 286 -19.09 -21.76 3.54
CA ILE A 286 -19.79 -22.27 2.35
C ILE A 286 -21.32 -22.11 2.52
N GLU A 287 -21.83 -22.30 3.73
CA GLU A 287 -23.26 -22.14 4.06
C GLU A 287 -23.78 -20.70 3.84
N ASP A 288 -22.99 -19.69 4.20
CA ASP A 288 -23.35 -18.28 4.01
C ASP A 288 -23.33 -17.92 2.52
N GLU A 289 -22.35 -18.44 1.77
CA GLU A 289 -22.27 -18.23 0.33
C GLU A 289 -23.42 -18.91 -0.41
N ILE A 290 -23.84 -20.12 -0.01
CA ILE A 290 -25.04 -20.80 -0.52
C ILE A 290 -26.28 -19.97 -0.20
N SER A 291 -26.45 -19.59 1.06
CA SER A 291 -27.59 -18.77 1.50
C SER A 291 -27.67 -17.46 0.71
N ARG A 292 -26.53 -16.82 0.41
CA ARG A 292 -26.46 -15.62 -0.44
C ARG A 292 -26.90 -15.91 -1.87
N ALA A 293 -26.45 -17.01 -2.47
CA ALA A 293 -26.86 -17.39 -3.83
C ALA A 293 -28.37 -17.66 -3.89
N ASP A 294 -28.91 -18.39 -2.91
CA ASP A 294 -30.34 -18.67 -2.78
C ASP A 294 -31.16 -17.38 -2.66
N LEU A 295 -30.69 -16.41 -1.85
CA LEU A 295 -31.35 -15.12 -1.68
C LEU A 295 -31.30 -14.26 -2.95
N LEU A 296 -30.19 -14.27 -3.69
CA LEU A 296 -30.08 -13.56 -4.96
C LEU A 296 -31.04 -14.15 -6.01
N MET A 297 -31.14 -15.47 -6.06
CA MET A 297 -32.11 -16.17 -6.91
C MET A 297 -33.56 -15.83 -6.50
N ALA A 298 -33.87 -15.87 -5.20
CA ALA A 298 -35.18 -15.47 -4.68
C ALA A 298 -35.52 -13.99 -4.95
N ALA A 299 -34.50 -13.13 -5.07
CA ALA A 299 -34.63 -11.74 -5.47
C ALA A 299 -34.76 -11.52 -7.01
N GLY A 300 -34.76 -12.58 -7.82
CA GLY A 300 -34.78 -12.52 -9.29
C GLY A 300 -33.46 -12.05 -9.91
N SER A 301 -32.35 -12.12 -9.17
CA SER A 301 -31.00 -11.74 -9.65
C SER A 301 -30.24 -12.96 -10.19
N ASP A 302 -30.81 -13.61 -11.21
CA ASP A 302 -30.39 -14.93 -11.69
C ASP A 302 -28.94 -15.00 -12.15
N GLU A 303 -28.43 -13.99 -12.86
CA GLU A 303 -27.05 -13.98 -13.36
C GLU A 303 -26.00 -13.84 -12.23
N GLU A 304 -26.32 -13.05 -11.19
CA GLU A 304 -25.48 -12.93 -9.99
C GLU A 304 -25.48 -14.26 -9.22
N ALA A 305 -26.66 -14.88 -9.05
CA ALA A 305 -26.80 -16.18 -8.40
C ALA A 305 -26.06 -17.30 -9.16
N LYS A 306 -26.20 -17.38 -10.49
CA LYS A 306 -25.47 -18.35 -11.33
C LYS A 306 -23.96 -18.22 -11.20
N THR A 307 -23.45 -16.98 -11.21
CA THR A 307 -22.02 -16.72 -11.01
C THR A 307 -21.57 -17.24 -9.64
N LEU A 308 -22.34 -16.95 -8.59
CA LEU A 308 -22.02 -17.40 -7.24
C LEU A 308 -22.10 -18.92 -7.08
N TYR A 309 -23.12 -19.59 -7.66
CA TYR A 309 -23.19 -21.06 -7.67
C TYR A 309 -22.05 -21.70 -8.46
N LYS A 310 -21.59 -21.08 -9.55
CA LYS A 310 -20.43 -21.55 -10.29
C LYS A 310 -19.16 -21.47 -9.43
N GLU A 311 -18.94 -20.38 -8.71
CA GLU A 311 -17.82 -20.25 -7.77
C GLU A 311 -17.93 -21.24 -6.61
N LEU A 312 -19.13 -21.38 -6.03
CA LEU A 312 -19.44 -22.34 -4.96
C LEU A 312 -19.18 -23.78 -5.40
N SER A 313 -19.69 -24.20 -6.56
CA SER A 313 -19.46 -25.55 -7.09
C SER A 313 -17.97 -25.84 -7.25
N GLN A 314 -17.17 -24.87 -7.67
CA GLN A 314 -15.71 -25.00 -7.75
C GLN A 314 -15.08 -25.13 -6.35
N LYS A 315 -15.48 -24.32 -5.37
CA LYS A 315 -15.00 -24.40 -3.98
C LYS A 315 -15.37 -25.72 -3.31
N ILE A 316 -16.60 -26.20 -3.51
CA ILE A 316 -17.09 -27.48 -2.99
C ILE A 316 -16.32 -28.63 -3.66
N ALA A 317 -16.16 -28.61 -4.98
CA ALA A 317 -15.37 -29.61 -5.69
C ALA A 317 -13.91 -29.65 -5.20
N GLN A 318 -13.30 -28.49 -4.93
CA GLN A 318 -11.97 -28.41 -4.32
C GLN A 318 -11.97 -28.99 -2.90
N THR A 319 -12.96 -28.67 -2.08
CA THR A 319 -13.09 -29.18 -0.70
C THR A 319 -13.20 -30.71 -0.70
N LEU A 320 -14.06 -31.28 -1.55
CA LEU A 320 -14.21 -32.72 -1.72
C LEU A 320 -12.90 -33.36 -2.20
N GLN A 321 -12.18 -32.70 -3.11
CA GLN A 321 -10.87 -33.17 -3.56
C GLN A 321 -9.84 -33.21 -2.42
N TYR A 322 -9.83 -32.22 -1.52
CA TYR A 322 -8.96 -32.21 -0.35
C TYR A 322 -9.38 -33.23 0.72
N GLN A 323 -10.67 -33.48 0.87
CA GLN A 323 -11.19 -34.53 1.76
C GLN A 323 -10.75 -35.91 1.28
N GLU A 324 -10.91 -36.22 -0.02
CA GLU A 324 -10.42 -37.47 -0.60
C GLU A 324 -8.89 -37.56 -0.52
N TRP A 325 -8.16 -36.46 -0.75
CA TRP A 325 -6.71 -36.42 -0.52
C TRP A 325 -6.34 -36.81 0.91
N ALA A 326 -6.99 -36.22 1.92
CA ALA A 326 -6.73 -36.49 3.33
C ALA A 326 -7.08 -37.94 3.70
N LYS A 327 -8.20 -38.47 3.19
CA LYS A 327 -8.60 -39.87 3.35
C LYS A 327 -7.57 -40.82 2.73
N ASN A 328 -7.09 -40.51 1.53
CA ASN A 328 -6.04 -41.29 0.87
C ASN A 328 -4.73 -41.23 1.67
N GLN A 329 -4.32 -40.06 2.19
CA GLN A 329 -3.13 -39.96 3.04
C GLN A 329 -3.25 -40.84 4.29
N LEU A 330 -4.42 -40.81 4.95
CA LEU A 330 -4.68 -41.66 6.10
C LEU A 330 -4.62 -43.15 5.73
N SER A 331 -5.19 -43.55 4.58
CA SER A 331 -5.10 -44.92 4.06
C SER A 331 -3.65 -45.34 3.82
N ILE A 332 -2.85 -44.48 3.18
CA ILE A 332 -1.44 -44.74 2.87
C ILE A 332 -0.63 -44.92 4.16
N ILE A 333 -0.85 -44.05 5.16
CA ILE A 333 -0.19 -44.16 6.47
C ILE A 333 -0.59 -45.46 7.18
N ASN A 334 -1.86 -45.85 7.12
CA ASN A 334 -2.34 -47.02 7.87
C ASN A 334 -2.02 -48.36 7.18
N GLN A 335 -2.06 -48.42 5.85
CA GLN A 335 -1.98 -49.68 5.09
C GLN A 335 -0.66 -49.85 4.35
N ASP A 336 -0.07 -48.76 3.87
CA ASP A 336 1.09 -48.81 2.98
C ASP A 336 2.41 -48.43 3.67
N GLN A 337 2.43 -48.10 4.97
CA GLN A 337 3.64 -47.63 5.66
C GLN A 337 4.83 -48.61 5.58
N ASN A 338 4.54 -49.91 5.52
CA ASN A 338 5.56 -50.97 5.39
C ASN A 338 5.82 -51.40 3.94
N SER A 339 5.21 -50.73 2.95
CA SER A 339 5.42 -51.01 1.53
C SER A 339 6.76 -50.46 1.05
N ASP A 340 7.45 -51.19 0.16
CA ASP A 340 8.65 -50.72 -0.53
C ASP A 340 8.41 -49.44 -1.37
N LEU A 341 7.15 -49.14 -1.69
CA LEU A 341 6.75 -47.92 -2.41
C LEU A 341 6.54 -46.71 -1.50
N PHE A 342 6.43 -46.90 -0.18
CA PHE A 342 6.21 -45.79 0.74
C PHE A 342 7.34 -44.74 0.69
N PRO A 343 8.64 -45.12 0.66
CA PRO A 343 9.72 -44.14 0.45
C PRO A 343 9.61 -43.39 -0.89
N VAL A 344 9.19 -44.06 -1.96
CA VAL A 344 8.97 -43.45 -3.29
C VAL A 344 7.84 -42.42 -3.21
N TYR A 345 6.74 -42.77 -2.54
CA TYR A 345 5.61 -41.87 -2.30
C TYR A 345 5.99 -40.66 -1.47
N ILE A 346 6.73 -40.84 -0.37
CA ILE A 346 7.21 -39.73 0.47
C ILE A 346 8.15 -38.82 -0.30
N LYS A 347 9.02 -39.38 -1.16
CA LYS A 347 9.89 -38.59 -2.04
C LYS A 347 9.08 -37.74 -3.02
N LEU A 348 8.06 -38.33 -3.65
CA LEU A 348 7.13 -37.62 -4.53
C LEU A 348 6.37 -36.51 -3.78
N LEU A 349 5.85 -36.79 -2.59
CA LEU A 349 5.16 -35.83 -1.73
C LEU A 349 6.08 -34.67 -1.33
N GLY A 350 7.31 -34.97 -0.95
CA GLY A 350 8.32 -33.97 -0.64
C GLY A 350 8.74 -33.15 -1.87
N ALA A 351 8.70 -33.73 -3.06
CA ALA A 351 8.94 -33.01 -4.31
C ALA A 351 7.77 -32.05 -4.64
N TYR A 352 6.53 -32.51 -4.46
CA TYR A 352 5.31 -31.71 -4.60
C TYR A 352 5.33 -30.44 -3.72
N TYR A 353 5.70 -30.56 -2.44
CA TYR A 353 5.71 -29.41 -1.53
C TYR A 353 6.94 -28.50 -1.65
N ARG A 354 8.10 -29.01 -2.09
CA ARG A 354 9.30 -28.17 -2.27
C ARG A 354 9.22 -27.28 -3.50
N ALA A 355 8.42 -27.66 -4.51
CA ALA A 355 8.22 -26.89 -5.73
C ALA A 355 9.52 -26.41 -6.41
N ASP A 356 10.60 -27.19 -6.30
CA ASP A 356 11.85 -26.93 -7.03
C ASP A 356 11.67 -27.38 -8.49
N THR A 357 11.04 -26.52 -9.28
CA THR A 357 10.42 -26.84 -10.57
C THR A 357 11.32 -27.50 -11.60
N HIS A 358 12.65 -27.35 -11.51
CA HIS A 358 13.59 -27.97 -12.45
C HIS A 358 13.95 -29.41 -12.06
N GLN A 359 14.47 -29.61 -10.85
CA GLN A 359 14.90 -30.94 -10.39
C GLN A 359 13.69 -31.83 -10.03
N THR A 360 12.60 -31.23 -9.55
CA THR A 360 11.35 -31.93 -9.24
C THR A 360 10.70 -32.50 -10.50
N ALA A 361 10.67 -31.77 -11.62
CA ALA A 361 10.01 -32.25 -12.84
C ALA A 361 10.68 -33.51 -13.44
N LYS A 362 12.01 -33.62 -13.34
CA LYS A 362 12.75 -34.77 -13.86
C LYS A 362 12.50 -36.05 -13.07
N ASN A 363 12.53 -35.98 -11.74
CA ASN A 363 12.34 -37.13 -10.86
C ASN A 363 10.86 -37.53 -10.71
N LEU A 364 9.96 -36.57 -10.90
CA LEU A 364 8.51 -36.78 -10.86
C LEU A 364 8.04 -37.86 -11.83
N LYS A 365 8.54 -37.86 -13.07
CA LYS A 365 8.07 -38.81 -14.09
C LYS A 365 8.38 -40.26 -13.70
N SER A 366 9.57 -40.53 -13.18
CA SER A 366 9.96 -41.89 -12.76
C SER A 366 9.22 -42.34 -11.50
N GLU A 367 9.10 -41.45 -10.50
CA GLU A 367 8.41 -41.76 -9.24
C GLU A 367 6.90 -41.98 -9.48
N LEU A 368 6.29 -41.15 -10.32
CA LEU A 368 4.90 -41.29 -10.74
C LEU A 368 4.67 -42.61 -11.49
N ALA A 369 5.57 -42.98 -12.43
CA ALA A 369 5.44 -44.22 -13.18
C ALA A 369 5.51 -45.46 -12.28
N GLN A 370 6.40 -45.46 -11.28
CA GLN A 370 6.50 -46.56 -10.30
C GLN A 370 5.21 -46.68 -9.47
N ILE A 371 4.70 -45.56 -8.93
CA ILE A 371 3.46 -45.56 -8.13
C ILE A 371 2.25 -45.93 -8.99
N GLN A 372 2.18 -45.49 -10.25
CA GLN A 372 1.09 -45.84 -11.17
C GLN A 372 1.08 -47.33 -11.52
N ALA A 373 2.24 -47.96 -11.65
CA ALA A 373 2.34 -49.37 -12.03
C ALA A 373 1.88 -50.32 -10.91
N VAL A 374 2.28 -50.06 -9.66
CA VAL A 374 2.16 -51.06 -8.57
C VAL A 374 1.66 -50.49 -7.23
N GLY A 375 1.40 -49.18 -7.13
CA GLY A 375 0.90 -48.56 -5.90
C GLY A 375 -0.56 -48.90 -5.57
N SER A 376 -0.93 -48.73 -4.31
CA SER A 376 -2.33 -48.81 -3.86
C SER A 376 -3.21 -47.77 -4.54
N ASP A 377 -4.53 -47.96 -4.55
CA ASP A 377 -5.47 -46.99 -5.12
C ASP A 377 -5.32 -45.59 -4.50
N ALA A 378 -5.10 -45.53 -3.18
CA ALA A 378 -4.87 -44.28 -2.46
C ALA A 378 -3.56 -43.60 -2.92
N MET A 379 -2.46 -44.36 -3.06
CA MET A 379 -1.19 -43.83 -3.58
C MET A 379 -1.35 -43.32 -5.02
N ARG A 380 -2.00 -44.09 -5.89
CA ARG A 380 -2.21 -43.71 -7.30
C ARG A 380 -3.06 -42.45 -7.43
N ALA A 381 -4.18 -42.38 -6.71
CA ALA A 381 -5.07 -41.22 -6.73
C ALA A 381 -4.35 -39.94 -6.29
N ASN A 382 -3.61 -40.00 -5.18
CA ASN A 382 -2.83 -38.86 -4.70
C ASN A 382 -1.64 -38.53 -5.64
N ALA A 383 -0.97 -39.53 -6.22
CA ALA A 383 0.11 -39.29 -7.17
C ALA A 383 -0.39 -38.57 -8.45
N VAL A 384 -1.55 -38.95 -8.97
CA VAL A 384 -2.19 -38.25 -10.10
C VAL A 384 -2.58 -36.81 -9.72
N PHE A 385 -3.13 -36.59 -8.52
CA PHE A 385 -3.41 -35.25 -8.02
C PHE A 385 -2.15 -34.37 -7.98
N MET A 386 -1.06 -34.89 -7.40
CA MET A 386 0.23 -34.21 -7.31
C MET A 386 0.77 -33.89 -8.71
N ALA A 387 0.77 -34.87 -9.62
CA ALA A 387 1.24 -34.70 -10.99
C ALA A 387 0.48 -33.60 -11.74
N LYS A 388 -0.86 -33.58 -11.64
CA LYS A 388 -1.69 -32.54 -12.27
C LYS A 388 -1.36 -31.15 -11.75
N LYS A 389 -1.20 -30.99 -10.43
CA LYS A 389 -0.86 -29.70 -9.82
C LYS A 389 0.56 -29.26 -10.19
N MET A 390 1.54 -30.17 -10.17
CA MET A 390 2.91 -29.86 -10.59
C MET A 390 3.01 -29.51 -12.07
N ALA A 391 2.27 -30.17 -12.96
CA ALA A 391 2.27 -29.84 -14.38
C ALA A 391 1.89 -28.37 -14.63
N ALA A 392 0.88 -27.86 -13.91
CA ALA A 392 0.49 -26.45 -14.00
C ALA A 392 1.59 -25.50 -13.49
N VAL A 393 2.23 -25.82 -12.35
CA VAL A 393 3.33 -25.02 -11.79
C VAL A 393 4.54 -25.02 -12.72
N THR A 394 4.92 -26.19 -13.25
CA THR A 394 6.02 -26.34 -14.22
C THR A 394 5.74 -25.57 -15.50
N ALA A 395 4.50 -25.61 -16.02
CA ALA A 395 4.12 -24.85 -17.21
C ALA A 395 4.25 -23.33 -16.99
N GLN A 396 3.79 -22.82 -15.85
CA GLN A 396 3.93 -21.39 -15.49
C GLN A 396 5.38 -20.98 -15.30
N TRP A 397 6.19 -21.79 -14.62
CA TRP A 397 7.62 -21.54 -14.48
C TRP A 397 8.33 -21.54 -15.84
N ARG A 398 8.04 -22.54 -16.69
CA ARG A 398 8.58 -22.64 -18.05
C ARG A 398 8.26 -21.40 -18.86
N GLN A 399 7.01 -20.94 -18.83
CA GLN A 399 6.60 -19.72 -19.53
C GLN A 399 7.40 -18.50 -19.04
N ARG A 400 7.61 -18.36 -17.72
CA ARG A 400 8.43 -17.26 -17.17
C ARG A 400 9.88 -17.32 -17.67
N GLN A 401 10.47 -18.51 -17.79
CA GLN A 401 11.83 -18.64 -18.32
C GLN A 401 11.91 -18.35 -19.83
N LEU A 402 10.88 -18.73 -20.61
CA LEU A 402 10.80 -18.36 -22.03
C LEU A 402 10.64 -16.84 -22.22
N ASN A 403 9.82 -16.17 -21.39
CA ASN A 403 9.73 -14.71 -21.41
C ASN A 403 11.08 -14.07 -21.06
N ARG A 404 11.80 -14.62 -20.07
CA ARG A 404 13.16 -14.17 -19.73
C ARG A 404 14.15 -14.39 -20.88
N LEU A 405 14.01 -15.48 -21.63
CA LEU A 405 14.80 -15.71 -22.84
C LEU A 405 14.54 -14.62 -23.88
N ASP A 406 13.27 -14.24 -24.08
CA ASP A 406 12.90 -13.14 -24.98
C ASP A 406 13.46 -11.79 -24.51
N GLU A 407 13.45 -11.52 -23.20
CA GLU A 407 14.07 -10.31 -22.60
C GLU A 407 15.59 -10.27 -22.84
N LEU A 408 16.28 -11.40 -22.66
CA LEU A 408 17.73 -11.51 -22.93
C LEU A 408 18.04 -11.28 -24.41
N LEU A 409 17.19 -11.78 -25.31
CA LEU A 409 17.31 -11.55 -26.75
C LEU A 409 17.11 -10.08 -27.11
N ALA A 410 16.09 -9.43 -26.55
CA ALA A 410 15.82 -8.01 -26.75
C ALA A 410 16.94 -7.12 -26.18
N GLY A 411 17.56 -7.53 -25.07
CA GLY A 411 18.69 -6.84 -24.44
C GLY A 411 20.05 -7.09 -25.10
N GLY A 412 20.13 -7.94 -26.14
CA GLY A 412 21.40 -8.31 -26.79
C GLY A 412 22.29 -9.23 -25.95
N GLU A 413 21.77 -9.82 -24.88
CA GLU A 413 22.49 -10.71 -23.97
C GLU A 413 22.54 -12.16 -24.48
N PHE A 414 22.98 -12.36 -25.73
CA PHE A 414 22.86 -13.63 -26.46
C PHE A 414 23.56 -14.84 -25.80
N THR A 415 24.71 -14.63 -25.16
CA THR A 415 25.42 -15.71 -24.44
C THR A 415 24.60 -16.20 -23.25
N LYS A 416 24.00 -15.29 -22.48
CA LYS A 416 23.15 -15.63 -21.34
C LYS A 416 21.86 -16.31 -21.83
N ALA A 417 21.31 -15.86 -22.95
CA ALA A 417 20.15 -16.51 -23.60
C ALA A 417 20.47 -17.97 -23.96
N GLY A 418 21.65 -18.25 -24.53
CA GLY A 418 22.11 -19.62 -24.82
C GLY A 418 22.21 -20.50 -23.58
N VAL A 419 22.85 -20.01 -22.51
CA VAL A 419 22.97 -20.74 -21.23
C VAL A 419 21.59 -21.04 -20.63
N LEU A 420 20.66 -20.08 -20.66
CA LEU A 420 19.30 -20.28 -20.17
C LEU A 420 18.56 -21.35 -21.00
N LEU A 421 18.70 -21.33 -22.32
CA LEU A 421 18.09 -22.35 -23.19
C LEU A 421 18.64 -23.76 -22.89
N ASP A 422 19.95 -23.88 -22.65
CA ASP A 422 20.57 -25.17 -22.29
C ASP A 422 20.01 -25.71 -20.97
N GLN A 423 19.75 -24.85 -19.98
CA GLN A 423 19.08 -25.23 -18.72
C GLN A 423 17.63 -25.69 -18.95
N LEU A 424 16.92 -25.06 -19.89
CA LEU A 424 15.54 -25.40 -20.25
C LEU A 424 15.41 -26.65 -21.12
N SER A 425 16.48 -27.10 -21.76
CA SER A 425 16.45 -28.18 -22.76
C SER A 425 15.79 -29.47 -22.24
N SER A 426 15.95 -29.80 -20.96
CA SER A 426 15.33 -30.97 -20.33
C SER A 426 13.80 -30.89 -20.16
N LEU A 427 13.23 -29.68 -20.29
CA LEU A 427 11.81 -29.38 -20.10
C LEU A 427 11.11 -28.96 -21.39
N LEU A 428 11.87 -28.82 -22.48
CA LEU A 428 11.39 -28.49 -23.81
C LEU A 428 11.46 -29.73 -24.71
N SER A 429 10.62 -29.76 -25.73
CA SER A 429 10.76 -30.74 -26.80
C SER A 429 12.03 -30.47 -27.61
N PRO A 430 12.61 -31.49 -28.28
CA PRO A 430 13.75 -31.29 -29.16
C PRO A 430 13.51 -30.24 -30.25
N GLU A 431 12.28 -30.17 -30.76
CA GLU A 431 11.84 -29.17 -31.74
C GLU A 431 11.81 -27.76 -31.13
N GLU A 432 11.24 -27.60 -29.93
CA GLU A 432 11.23 -26.33 -29.20
C GLU A 432 12.66 -25.81 -28.97
N VAL A 433 13.58 -26.67 -28.52
CA VAL A 433 14.99 -26.30 -28.31
C VAL A 433 15.63 -25.85 -29.63
N THR A 434 15.39 -26.57 -30.72
CA THR A 434 15.93 -26.25 -32.04
C THR A 434 15.42 -24.89 -32.54
N ASN A 435 14.11 -24.65 -32.41
CA ASN A 435 13.49 -23.37 -32.78
C ASN A 435 14.05 -22.21 -31.95
N GLN A 436 14.20 -22.37 -30.64
CA GLN A 436 14.78 -21.33 -29.78
C GLN A 436 16.26 -21.07 -30.11
N ARG A 437 17.05 -22.11 -30.42
CA ARG A 437 18.45 -21.96 -30.80
C ARG A 437 18.58 -21.21 -32.14
N GLN A 438 17.70 -21.49 -33.09
CA GLN A 438 17.63 -20.77 -34.36
C GLN A 438 17.27 -19.29 -34.15
N ARG A 439 16.29 -18.98 -33.29
CA ARG A 439 15.95 -17.59 -32.91
C ARG A 439 17.14 -16.83 -32.32
N ILE A 440 17.92 -17.48 -31.44
CA ILE A 440 19.14 -16.87 -30.87
C ILE A 440 20.15 -16.55 -31.97
N LYS A 441 20.37 -17.48 -32.90
CA LYS A 441 21.29 -17.28 -34.02
C LYS A 441 20.85 -16.11 -34.91
N GLU A 442 19.57 -16.08 -35.29
CA GLU A 442 19.01 -14.98 -36.09
C GLU A 442 19.12 -13.63 -35.37
N ALA A 443 18.89 -13.59 -34.06
CA ALA A 443 19.04 -12.37 -33.28
C ALA A 443 20.50 -11.88 -33.25
N VAL A 444 21.48 -12.79 -33.12
CA VAL A 444 22.91 -12.47 -33.20
C VAL A 444 23.27 -11.92 -34.58
N ASP A 445 22.83 -12.58 -35.65
CA ASP A 445 23.11 -12.17 -37.02
C ASP A 445 22.48 -10.80 -37.32
N ASN A 446 21.23 -10.57 -36.89
CA ASN A 446 20.54 -9.29 -37.02
C ASN A 446 21.24 -8.16 -36.25
N ALA A 447 21.68 -8.40 -35.02
CA ALA A 447 22.41 -7.42 -34.22
C ALA A 447 23.74 -7.04 -34.87
N ARG A 448 24.46 -8.03 -35.42
CA ARG A 448 25.70 -7.78 -36.18
C ARG A 448 25.44 -6.93 -37.43
N GLN A 449 24.38 -7.23 -38.18
CA GLN A 449 24.01 -6.44 -39.36
C GLN A 449 23.63 -5.00 -38.99
N GLN A 450 22.86 -4.80 -37.91
CA GLN A 450 22.53 -3.47 -37.42
C GLN A 450 23.77 -2.68 -37.02
N GLN A 451 24.74 -3.30 -36.35
CA GLN A 451 25.99 -2.66 -35.99
C GLN A 451 26.79 -2.22 -37.23
N ILE A 452 26.85 -3.05 -38.28
CA ILE A 452 27.50 -2.70 -39.55
C ILE A 452 26.78 -1.52 -40.22
N ILE A 453 25.44 -1.53 -40.26
CA ILE A 453 24.64 -0.44 -40.82
C ILE A 453 24.87 0.86 -40.07
N GLU A 454 24.92 0.81 -38.74
CA GLU A 454 25.12 2.00 -37.91
C GLU A 454 26.54 2.56 -38.06
N GLN A 455 27.56 1.70 -38.07
CA GLN A 455 28.94 2.10 -38.39
C GLN A 455 29.01 2.78 -39.76
N LYS A 456 28.34 2.22 -40.77
CA LYS A 456 28.28 2.82 -42.11
C LYS A 456 27.59 4.18 -42.09
N ARG A 457 26.44 4.32 -41.41
CA ARG A 457 25.73 5.60 -41.27
C ARG A 457 26.58 6.67 -40.59
N GLN A 458 27.29 6.30 -39.53
CA GLN A 458 28.19 7.21 -38.84
C GLN A 458 29.32 7.68 -39.77
N THR A 459 29.92 6.73 -40.50
CA THR A 459 30.96 7.04 -41.49
C THR A 459 30.42 7.96 -42.61
N ASP A 460 29.21 7.70 -43.13
CA ASP A 460 28.56 8.54 -44.14
C ASP A 460 28.31 9.98 -43.63
N LYS A 461 27.97 10.13 -42.34
CA LYS A 461 27.75 11.43 -41.71
C LYS A 461 29.05 12.22 -41.61
N GLU A 462 30.12 11.59 -41.16
CA GLU A 462 31.45 12.19 -41.08
C GLU A 462 31.96 12.59 -42.47
N TRP A 463 31.72 11.75 -43.49
CA TRP A 463 32.04 12.09 -44.87
C TRP A 463 31.33 13.36 -45.34
N ARG A 464 30.00 13.45 -45.15
CA ARG A 464 29.23 14.65 -45.52
C ARG A 464 29.69 15.89 -44.75
N GLN A 465 29.99 15.74 -43.46
CA GLN A 465 30.50 16.83 -42.62
C GLN A 465 31.85 17.34 -43.14
N ALA A 466 32.75 16.43 -43.53
CA ALA A 466 34.03 16.82 -44.13
C ALA A 466 33.83 17.64 -45.40
N LEU A 467 32.90 17.23 -46.28
CA LEU A 467 32.60 17.97 -47.51
C LEU A 467 32.01 19.36 -47.24
N ASP A 468 31.03 19.49 -46.33
CA ASP A 468 30.47 20.80 -45.94
C ASP A 468 31.54 21.73 -45.35
N LEU A 469 32.47 21.20 -44.55
CA LEU A 469 33.59 21.99 -44.02
C LEU A 469 34.53 22.49 -45.12
N LEU A 470 34.76 21.70 -46.18
CA LEU A 470 35.53 22.14 -47.34
C LEU A 470 34.82 23.27 -48.09
N ASP A 471 33.52 23.13 -48.32
CA ASP A 471 32.73 24.13 -49.07
C ASP A 471 32.68 25.46 -48.32
N ARG A 472 32.63 25.43 -46.99
CA ARG A 472 32.71 26.62 -46.11
C ARG A 472 34.13 27.14 -45.89
N GLN A 473 35.12 26.60 -46.61
CA GLN A 473 36.54 26.98 -46.51
C GLN A 473 37.16 26.77 -45.11
N LYS A 474 36.56 25.89 -44.28
CA LYS A 474 37.07 25.51 -42.96
C LYS A 474 38.07 24.36 -43.07
N TYR A 475 39.14 24.56 -43.84
CA TYR A 475 40.03 23.49 -44.30
C TYR A 475 40.69 22.68 -43.17
N LYS A 476 41.18 23.34 -42.10
CA LYS A 476 41.82 22.64 -40.97
C LYS A 476 40.87 21.67 -40.27
N ALA A 477 39.61 22.06 -40.09
CA ALA A 477 38.59 21.20 -39.50
C ALA A 477 38.22 20.05 -40.45
N ALA A 478 38.06 20.34 -41.75
CA ALA A 478 37.79 19.31 -42.76
C ALA A 478 38.89 18.24 -42.82
N ILE A 479 40.16 18.67 -42.79
CA ILE A 479 41.33 17.77 -42.76
C ILE A 479 41.27 16.85 -41.53
N GLY A 480 40.89 17.38 -40.37
CA GLY A 480 40.73 16.58 -39.16
C GLY A 480 39.72 15.44 -39.32
N VAL A 481 38.53 15.73 -39.87
CA VAL A 481 37.49 14.72 -40.11
C VAL A 481 37.93 13.71 -41.19
N LEU A 482 38.52 14.18 -42.30
CA LEU A 482 39.00 13.31 -43.39
C LEU A 482 40.08 12.33 -42.94
N LYS A 483 40.98 12.72 -42.02
CA LYS A 483 41.96 11.79 -41.44
C LYS A 483 41.30 10.63 -40.70
N GLY A 484 40.20 10.89 -39.99
CA GLY A 484 39.41 9.86 -39.31
C GLY A 484 38.81 8.83 -40.26
N LEU A 485 38.58 9.22 -41.52
CA LEU A 485 37.94 8.38 -42.55
C LEU A 485 38.91 7.49 -43.33
N LEU A 486 40.23 7.61 -43.14
CA LEU A 486 41.23 6.88 -43.94
C LEU A 486 41.12 5.35 -43.81
N ASN A 487 40.72 4.84 -42.64
CA ASN A 487 40.58 3.41 -42.37
C ASN A 487 39.14 2.91 -42.59
N THR A 488 38.33 3.64 -43.35
CA THR A 488 36.92 3.32 -43.59
C THR A 488 36.69 3.00 -45.07
N THR A 489 35.44 2.71 -45.45
CA THR A 489 35.07 2.53 -46.87
C THR A 489 35.33 3.77 -47.73
N TYR A 490 35.49 4.95 -47.13
CA TYR A 490 35.82 6.20 -47.83
C TYR A 490 37.33 6.48 -47.92
N GLY A 491 38.19 5.58 -47.44
CA GLY A 491 39.63 5.82 -47.35
C GLY A 491 40.26 6.38 -48.64
N PRO A 492 40.07 5.74 -49.80
CA PRO A 492 40.64 6.21 -51.07
C PRO A 492 40.15 7.61 -51.49
N GLU A 493 38.86 7.91 -51.32
CA GLU A 493 38.29 9.23 -51.61
C GLU A 493 38.73 10.29 -50.59
N ALA A 494 38.81 9.91 -49.31
CA ALA A 494 39.24 10.76 -48.21
C ALA A 494 40.69 11.19 -48.38
N GLU A 495 41.58 10.30 -48.81
CA GLU A 495 42.98 10.62 -49.11
C GLU A 495 43.09 11.69 -50.21
N LYS A 496 42.33 11.54 -51.30
CA LYS A 496 42.28 12.53 -52.39
C LYS A 496 41.76 13.89 -51.89
N LYS A 497 40.67 13.88 -51.11
CA LYS A 497 40.10 15.11 -50.53
C LYS A 497 41.03 15.74 -49.50
N LEU A 498 41.77 14.95 -48.73
CA LEU A 498 42.75 15.41 -47.75
C LEU A 498 43.89 16.18 -48.44
N ALA A 499 44.43 15.62 -49.53
CA ALA A 499 45.46 16.28 -50.33
C ALA A 499 44.94 17.60 -50.92
N ALA A 500 43.71 17.60 -51.47
CA ALA A 500 43.08 18.82 -52.00
C ALA A 500 42.85 19.88 -50.91
N ALA A 501 42.29 19.49 -49.77
CA ALA A 501 42.03 20.34 -48.62
C ALA A 501 43.32 20.98 -48.07
N SER A 502 44.39 20.19 -47.97
CA SER A 502 45.69 20.68 -47.49
C SER A 502 46.28 21.73 -48.43
N ASN A 503 46.17 21.52 -49.75
CA ASN A 503 46.57 22.53 -50.74
C ASN A 503 45.74 23.82 -50.60
N MET A 504 44.42 23.71 -50.46
CA MET A 504 43.53 24.87 -50.28
C MET A 504 43.82 25.62 -48.97
N ALA A 505 44.10 24.91 -47.89
CA ALA A 505 44.48 25.49 -46.60
C ALA A 505 45.77 26.31 -46.71
N ALA A 506 46.81 25.71 -47.29
CA ALA A 506 48.08 26.39 -47.53
C ALA A 506 47.93 27.60 -48.45
N GLU A 507 47.07 27.51 -49.47
CA GLU A 507 46.81 28.62 -50.38
C GLU A 507 46.02 29.76 -49.73
N ALA A 508 45.07 29.45 -48.84
CA ALA A 508 44.37 30.44 -48.04
C ALA A 508 45.34 31.18 -47.11
N MET A 509 46.18 30.46 -46.35
CA MET A 509 47.22 31.07 -45.49
C MET A 509 48.18 31.95 -46.29
N ARG A 510 48.62 31.49 -47.47
CA ARG A 510 49.48 32.29 -48.36
C ARG A 510 48.79 33.56 -48.84
N ARG A 511 47.51 33.51 -49.21
CA ARG A 511 46.73 34.67 -49.64
C ARG A 511 46.54 35.67 -48.50
N GLU A 512 46.25 35.20 -47.30
CA GLU A 512 46.12 36.05 -46.10
C GLU A 512 47.45 36.73 -45.75
N ALA A 513 48.56 35.98 -45.75
CA ALA A 513 49.88 36.55 -45.56
C ALA A 513 50.24 37.60 -46.63
N ALA A 514 49.88 37.36 -47.90
CA ALA A 514 50.07 38.33 -48.98
C ALA A 514 49.21 39.59 -48.76
N ALA A 515 47.96 39.45 -48.30
CA ALA A 515 47.09 40.57 -47.99
C ALA A 515 47.63 41.42 -46.83
N LEU A 516 48.13 40.79 -45.76
CA LEU A 516 48.81 41.47 -44.65
C LEU A 516 50.06 42.21 -45.13
N PHE A 517 50.89 41.57 -45.96
CA PHE A 517 52.08 42.19 -46.52
C PHE A 517 51.76 43.42 -47.39
N LEU A 518 50.75 43.33 -48.26
CA LEU A 518 50.30 44.45 -49.08
C LEU A 518 49.71 45.58 -48.23
N LYS A 519 48.97 45.26 -47.16
CA LYS A 519 48.41 46.24 -46.23
C LYS A 519 49.51 46.93 -45.42
N ALA A 520 50.54 46.19 -45.00
CA ALA A 520 51.71 46.74 -44.33
C ALA A 520 52.42 47.79 -45.22
N GLY A 521 52.61 47.50 -46.52
CA GLY A 521 53.20 48.47 -47.46
C GLY A 521 52.42 49.76 -47.67
N ARG A 522 51.15 49.83 -47.22
CA ARG A 522 50.28 51.01 -47.30
C ARG A 522 50.04 51.69 -45.94
N THR A 523 50.60 51.15 -44.86
CA THR A 523 50.38 51.64 -43.50
C THR A 523 51.50 52.62 -43.12
N ALA A 524 51.13 53.79 -42.60
CA ALA A 524 52.09 54.86 -42.27
C ALA A 524 52.84 54.63 -40.95
N ASP A 525 52.20 53.99 -39.96
CA ASP A 525 52.79 53.75 -38.64
C ASP A 525 53.82 52.60 -38.68
N PRO A 526 55.11 52.86 -38.39
CA PRO A 526 56.17 51.86 -38.48
C PRO A 526 55.97 50.63 -37.57
N LEU A 527 55.44 50.81 -36.36
CA LEU A 527 55.22 49.71 -35.42
C LEU A 527 54.12 48.77 -35.92
N THR A 528 53.06 49.33 -36.48
CA THR A 528 51.99 48.55 -37.11
C THR A 528 52.48 47.80 -38.36
N VAL A 529 53.37 48.40 -39.16
CA VAL A 529 53.99 47.75 -40.33
C VAL A 529 54.78 46.50 -39.91
N GLU A 530 55.66 46.64 -38.91
CA GLU A 530 56.48 45.52 -38.40
C GLU A 530 55.58 44.38 -37.88
N LYS A 531 54.56 44.71 -37.08
CA LYS A 531 53.62 43.73 -36.55
C LYS A 531 52.90 42.95 -37.66
N MET A 532 52.40 43.64 -38.70
CA MET A 532 51.73 42.97 -39.83
C MET A 532 52.69 42.10 -40.64
N MET A 533 53.95 42.52 -40.83
CA MET A 533 54.96 41.72 -41.52
C MET A 533 55.35 40.47 -40.73
N LEU A 534 55.49 40.58 -39.40
CA LEU A 534 55.73 39.42 -38.53
C LEU A 534 54.55 38.44 -38.56
N GLN A 535 53.31 38.92 -38.50
CA GLN A 535 52.11 38.09 -38.64
C GLN A 535 52.06 37.37 -40.00
N ALA A 536 52.37 38.07 -41.09
CA ALA A 536 52.47 37.46 -42.41
C ALA A 536 53.57 36.37 -42.46
N ARG A 537 54.71 36.61 -41.80
CA ARG A 537 55.82 35.66 -41.72
C ARG A 537 55.41 34.40 -40.97
N ASP A 538 54.74 34.58 -39.84
CA ASP A 538 54.30 33.48 -38.98
C ASP A 538 53.24 32.62 -39.69
N LEU A 539 52.30 33.22 -40.43
CA LEU A 539 51.35 32.48 -41.27
C LEU A 539 52.04 31.62 -42.34
N LEU A 540 53.05 32.17 -43.04
CA LEU A 540 53.79 31.40 -44.06
C LEU A 540 54.62 30.28 -43.43
N ARG A 541 55.23 30.51 -42.26
CA ARG A 541 55.94 29.46 -41.50
C ARG A 541 54.98 28.37 -41.03
N GLN A 542 53.84 28.75 -40.48
CA GLN A 542 52.80 27.82 -40.04
C GLN A 542 52.29 26.97 -41.21
N ALA A 543 52.06 27.57 -42.38
CA ALA A 543 51.66 26.83 -43.58
C ALA A 543 52.71 25.78 -43.99
N ILE A 544 54.00 26.09 -43.88
CA ILE A 544 55.09 25.13 -44.18
C ILE A 544 55.11 23.98 -43.17
N VAL A 545 54.91 24.27 -41.89
CA VAL A 545 54.95 23.26 -40.82
C VAL A 545 53.71 22.38 -40.84
N GLU A 546 52.52 22.96 -40.98
CA GLU A 546 51.25 22.22 -40.94
C GLU A 546 50.97 21.46 -42.24
N TYR A 547 51.50 21.95 -43.37
CA TYR A 547 51.22 21.40 -44.70
C TYR A 547 52.50 21.24 -45.56
N PRO A 548 53.45 20.38 -45.17
CA PRO A 548 54.73 20.26 -45.86
C PRO A 548 54.65 19.71 -47.29
N ASP A 549 53.64 18.86 -47.56
CA ASP A 549 53.53 18.09 -48.82
C ASP A 549 52.57 18.72 -49.85
N VAL A 550 52.29 20.03 -49.73
CA VAL A 550 51.41 20.75 -50.67
C VAL A 550 52.15 21.19 -51.91
N LYS A 551 51.46 21.20 -53.05
CA LYS A 551 52.01 21.57 -54.37
C LYS A 551 52.57 22.99 -54.43
N ILE A 552 52.08 23.89 -53.57
CA ILE A 552 52.50 25.30 -53.55
C ILE A 552 53.62 25.59 -52.53
N ILE A 553 54.18 24.57 -51.88
CA ILE A 553 55.14 24.75 -50.78
C ILE A 553 56.36 25.59 -51.17
N ASP A 554 56.89 25.40 -52.38
CA ASP A 554 58.04 26.17 -52.86
C ASP A 554 57.70 27.66 -53.08
N LYS A 555 56.47 27.96 -53.54
CA LYS A 555 55.98 29.34 -53.65
C LYS A 555 55.81 29.98 -52.27
N ILE A 556 55.36 29.23 -51.27
CA ILE A 556 55.26 29.71 -49.87
C ILE A 556 56.65 30.01 -49.32
N LYS A 557 57.61 29.09 -49.50
CA LYS A 557 59.03 29.29 -49.11
C LYS A 557 59.65 30.50 -49.81
N GLN A 558 59.37 30.72 -51.10
CA GLN A 558 59.85 31.88 -51.84
C GLN A 558 59.25 33.19 -51.30
N ASN A 559 57.94 33.23 -51.06
CA ASN A 559 57.28 34.39 -50.44
C ASN A 559 57.86 34.70 -49.05
N LEU A 560 58.12 33.67 -48.23
CA LEU A 560 58.72 33.81 -46.90
C LEU A 560 60.12 34.43 -47.00
N ARG A 561 60.97 33.94 -47.92
CA ARG A 561 62.32 34.53 -48.15
C ARG A 561 62.24 35.99 -48.61
N ALA A 562 61.27 36.33 -49.45
CA ALA A 562 61.08 37.70 -49.92
C ALA A 562 60.66 38.62 -48.76
N LEU A 563 59.76 38.14 -47.91
CA LEU A 563 59.31 38.84 -46.70
C LEU A 563 60.44 39.04 -45.68
N ASP A 564 61.24 38.00 -45.42
CA ASP A 564 62.39 38.09 -44.51
C ASP A 564 63.43 39.12 -44.99
N LYS A 565 63.66 39.23 -46.30
CA LYS A 565 64.53 40.28 -46.87
C LYS A 565 63.98 41.68 -46.63
N GLN A 566 62.66 41.88 -46.71
CA GLN A 566 62.02 43.17 -46.47
C GLN A 566 62.05 43.55 -44.99
N LEU A 567 61.73 42.60 -44.10
CA LEU A 567 61.84 42.79 -42.65
C LEU A 567 63.26 43.21 -42.26
N ASN A 568 64.30 42.55 -42.77
CA ASN A 568 65.71 42.90 -42.50
C ASN A 568 66.12 44.28 -43.02
N LYS A 569 65.49 44.78 -44.08
CA LYS A 569 65.71 46.15 -44.56
C LYS A 569 65.00 47.16 -43.66
N PHE A 570 63.79 46.83 -43.22
CA PHE A 570 63.01 47.67 -42.32
C PHE A 570 63.72 47.86 -40.95
N THR A 571 64.27 46.79 -40.37
CA THR A 571 65.03 46.85 -39.09
C THR A 571 66.38 47.56 -39.18
N ARG A 572 66.92 47.80 -40.38
CA ARG A 572 68.19 48.55 -40.60
C ARG A 572 67.99 50.04 -40.88
N HIS A 573 66.74 50.47 -41.08
CA HIS A 573 66.39 51.85 -41.42
C HIS A 573 65.55 52.55 -40.33
N GLN A 574 65.23 51.86 -39.25
CA GLN A 574 64.95 52.44 -37.94
C GLN A 574 66.27 52.58 -37.18
#